data_AF-A0A933Z889-F1
#
_entry.id   AF-A0A933Z889-F1
#
_cell.length_a   1.000
_cell.length_b   1.000
_cell.length_c   1.000
_cell.angle_alpha   90.00
_cell.angle_beta   90.00
_cell.angle_gamma   90.00
#
_symmetry.space_group_name_H-M   'P 1'
#
loop_
_entity.id
_entity.type
_entity.pdbx_description
1 polymer ?
#
loop_
_entity_poly.entity_id
_entity_poly.type
_entity_poly.pdbx_seq_one_letter_code
_entity_poly.pdbx_strand_id
1 'polypeptide(L)'
;MKTLAAALCLLAGLALAGPAQALTPERGRGISMHMLPMRVAELGGRKWGLMVAHAPYLQREKAQPVLQSTAEFLAYVRRQEPQVQGHGVWIVVTHPDAYSPPEKQLLEDIALLCRRERIPLFVARGSQLPQGWRRLDQAPAQQPGPPTIH
;
A
#
# COMPACT_ATOMS: atom_id res chain seq x y z
N MET A 1 62.54 -28.34 -23.17
CA MET A 1 61.18 -28.93 -23.11
C MET A 1 60.21 -27.83 -22.73
N LYS A 2 59.02 -27.85 -23.33
CA LYS A 2 58.15 -26.70 -23.61
C LYS A 2 57.50 -26.10 -22.36
N THR A 3 57.57 -24.78 -22.25
CA THR A 3 56.79 -23.92 -21.35
C THR A 3 55.30 -23.97 -21.73
N LEU A 4 54.44 -24.34 -20.79
CA LEU A 4 52.99 -24.14 -20.86
C LEU A 4 52.67 -22.84 -20.12
N ALA A 5 52.14 -21.85 -20.83
CA ALA A 5 51.47 -20.70 -20.22
C ALA A 5 50.09 -20.57 -20.87
N ALA A 6 49.07 -21.10 -20.19
CA ALA A 6 47.68 -20.88 -20.51
C ALA A 6 47.27 -19.53 -19.90
N ALA A 7 47.03 -18.52 -20.74
CA ALA A 7 46.42 -17.26 -20.32
C ALA A 7 44.92 -17.33 -20.59
N LEU A 8 44.17 -17.71 -19.56
CA LEU A 8 42.71 -17.73 -19.53
C LEU A 8 42.23 -16.34 -19.07
N CYS A 9 42.02 -15.41 -20.01
CA CYS A 9 41.38 -14.12 -19.72
C CYS A 9 39.87 -14.32 -19.53
N LEU A 10 39.45 -14.66 -18.31
CA LEU A 10 38.06 -14.53 -17.88
C LEU A 10 37.80 -13.07 -17.47
N LEU A 11 37.09 -12.36 -18.35
CA LEU A 11 36.62 -10.99 -18.14
C LEU A 11 35.73 -10.91 -16.89
N ALA A 12 36.21 -10.09 -15.94
CA ALA A 12 35.48 -9.62 -14.78
C ALA A 12 34.27 -8.79 -15.21
N GLY A 13 33.08 -9.17 -14.75
CA GLY A 13 31.84 -8.46 -15.01
C GLY A 13 30.77 -8.75 -13.95
N LEU A 14 31.15 -8.92 -12.67
CA LEU A 14 30.17 -8.84 -11.59
C LEU A 14 29.93 -7.37 -11.27
N ALA A 15 28.90 -6.79 -11.91
CA ALA A 15 28.29 -5.57 -11.42
C ALA A 15 27.73 -5.85 -10.02
N LEU A 16 28.39 -5.30 -8.99
CA LEU A 16 27.88 -5.23 -7.63
C LEU A 16 26.62 -4.35 -7.65
N ALA A 17 25.46 -4.95 -7.95
CA ALA A 17 24.17 -4.34 -7.65
C ALA A 17 24.09 -4.23 -6.12
N GLY A 18 24.38 -3.03 -5.60
CA GLY A 18 24.20 -2.73 -4.19
C GLY A 18 22.76 -3.02 -3.77
N PRO A 19 22.51 -3.39 -2.50
CA PRO A 19 21.16 -3.71 -2.04
C PRO A 19 20.24 -2.51 -2.30
N ALA A 20 19.14 -2.75 -3.02
CA ALA A 20 18.10 -1.75 -3.19
C ALA A 20 17.59 -1.36 -1.80
N GLN A 21 17.89 -0.14 -1.36
CA GLN A 21 17.34 0.39 -0.12
C GLN A 21 15.82 0.42 -0.27
N ALA A 22 15.12 -0.40 0.52
CA ALA A 22 13.68 -0.34 0.59
C ALA A 22 13.29 1.07 1.06
N LEU A 23 12.53 1.80 0.23
CA LEU A 23 12.03 3.11 0.60
C LEU A 23 11.24 2.98 1.91
N THR A 24 11.57 3.82 2.88
CA THR A 24 10.76 3.93 4.10
C THR A 24 9.46 4.64 3.72
N PRO A 25 8.27 4.03 3.93
CA PRO A 25 7.02 4.64 3.54
C PRO A 25 6.80 5.99 4.23
N GLU A 26 6.37 7.00 3.46
CA GLU A 26 6.16 8.35 3.95
C GLU A 26 4.82 8.87 3.47
N ARG A 27 3.93 9.23 4.40
CA ARG A 27 2.55 9.66 4.09
C ARG A 27 2.48 10.80 3.09
N GLY A 28 3.34 11.81 3.24
CA GLY A 28 3.36 13.01 2.39
C GLY A 28 3.78 12.77 0.94
N ARG A 29 4.21 11.54 0.62
CA ARG A 29 4.71 11.15 -0.70
C ARG A 29 4.00 9.92 -1.26
N GLY A 30 3.13 9.30 -0.47
CA GLY A 30 2.30 8.17 -0.86
C GLY A 30 0.93 8.60 -1.37
N ILE A 31 0.06 7.62 -1.59
CA ILE A 31 -1.33 7.84 -2.03
C ILE A 31 -2.21 7.98 -0.79
N SER A 32 -2.82 9.14 -0.60
CA SER A 32 -3.79 9.36 0.48
C SER A 32 -5.22 9.12 -0.01
N MET A 33 -6.00 8.37 0.75
CA MET A 33 -7.41 8.08 0.45
C MET A 33 -8.27 8.26 1.71
N HIS A 34 -9.56 8.49 1.53
CA HIS A 34 -10.55 8.36 2.58
C HIS A 34 -11.72 7.50 2.12
N MET A 35 -12.23 6.66 3.01
CA MET A 35 -13.38 5.82 2.71
C MET A 35 -14.69 6.58 2.96
N LEU A 36 -15.40 6.91 1.88
CA LEU A 36 -16.72 7.55 1.92
C LEU A 36 -17.80 6.50 2.16
N PRO A 37 -18.56 6.58 3.28
CA PRO A 37 -19.63 5.64 3.55
C PRO A 37 -20.76 5.67 2.51
N MET A 38 -21.35 4.52 2.19
CA MET A 38 -22.44 4.36 1.23
C MET A 38 -23.63 5.25 1.56
N ARG A 39 -24.07 5.22 2.84
CA ARG A 39 -25.17 6.07 3.33
C ARG A 39 -24.91 7.56 3.14
N VAL A 40 -23.64 8.00 3.24
CA VAL A 40 -23.26 9.40 3.03
C VAL A 40 -23.23 9.74 1.54
N ALA A 41 -22.73 8.82 0.72
CA ALA A 41 -22.69 9.00 -0.74
C ALA A 41 -24.09 9.10 -1.36
N GLU A 42 -25.03 8.28 -0.88
CA GLU A 42 -26.43 8.27 -1.31
C GLU A 42 -27.13 9.61 -1.07
N LEU A 43 -26.90 10.26 0.08
CA LEU A 43 -27.47 11.59 0.38
C LEU A 43 -27.06 12.66 -0.64
N GLY A 44 -25.90 12.49 -1.27
CA GLY A 44 -25.38 13.40 -2.28
C GLY A 44 -25.51 12.90 -3.73
N GLY A 45 -26.15 11.75 -3.95
CA GLY A 45 -26.22 11.12 -5.28
C GLY A 45 -24.87 10.80 -5.89
N ARG A 46 -23.86 10.46 -5.07
CA ARG A 46 -22.48 10.19 -5.51
C ARG A 46 -22.10 8.73 -5.35
N LYS A 47 -20.98 8.33 -5.98
CA LYS A 47 -20.34 7.04 -5.72
C LYS A 47 -19.76 7.00 -4.29
N TRP A 48 -19.95 5.88 -3.61
CA TRP A 48 -19.28 5.55 -2.35
C TRP A 48 -17.91 4.90 -2.64
N GLY A 49 -17.09 4.70 -1.61
CA GLY A 49 -15.82 3.96 -1.73
C GLY A 49 -14.59 4.79 -1.36
N LEU A 50 -13.44 4.40 -1.88
CA LEU A 50 -12.16 5.05 -1.59
C LEU A 50 -11.99 6.28 -2.47
N MET A 51 -12.18 7.45 -1.86
CA MET A 51 -11.93 8.73 -2.49
C MET A 51 -10.45 9.08 -2.38
N VAL A 52 -9.80 9.26 -3.52
CA VAL A 52 -8.38 9.62 -3.56
C VAL A 52 -8.21 11.12 -3.29
N ALA A 53 -7.34 11.46 -2.35
CA ALA A 53 -6.98 12.85 -2.08
C ALA A 53 -6.10 13.39 -3.21
N HIS A 54 -6.36 14.63 -3.63
CA HIS A 54 -5.52 15.29 -4.61
C HIS A 54 -4.13 15.55 -4.03
N ALA A 55 -3.09 15.28 -4.82
CA ALA A 55 -1.74 15.72 -4.58
C ALA A 55 -1.03 15.98 -5.91
N PRO A 56 -0.16 17.01 -6.01
CA PRO A 56 0.42 17.44 -7.28
C PRO A 56 1.39 16.41 -7.90
N TYR A 57 1.91 15.49 -7.07
CA TYR A 57 2.81 14.41 -7.49
C TYR A 57 2.06 13.14 -7.94
N LEU A 58 0.74 13.08 -7.78
CA LEU A 58 -0.06 11.98 -8.29
C LEU A 58 -0.37 12.22 -9.76
N GLN A 59 -0.55 11.14 -10.51
CA GLN A 59 -1.01 11.26 -11.89
C GLN A 59 -2.34 11.99 -11.97
N ARG A 60 -2.42 12.97 -12.88
CA ARG A 60 -3.60 13.81 -13.03
C ARG A 60 -4.81 13.00 -13.47
N GLU A 61 -5.94 13.33 -12.89
CA GLU A 61 -7.26 12.78 -13.19
C GLU A 61 -8.20 13.92 -13.55
N LYS A 62 -9.14 13.67 -14.48
CA LYS A 62 -10.13 14.66 -14.89
C LYS A 62 -11.13 15.00 -13.78
N ALA A 63 -11.35 14.05 -12.86
CA ALA A 63 -12.22 14.17 -11.70
C ALA A 63 -11.60 13.41 -10.53
N GLN A 64 -12.04 13.70 -9.30
CA GLN A 64 -11.58 12.98 -8.12
C GLN A 64 -11.94 11.48 -8.24
N PRO A 65 -10.96 10.57 -8.22
CA PRO A 65 -11.23 9.14 -8.29
C PRO A 65 -11.97 8.64 -7.04
N VAL A 66 -12.97 7.79 -7.26
CA VAL A 66 -13.66 7.03 -6.22
C VAL A 66 -13.62 5.56 -6.62
N LEU A 67 -12.92 4.75 -5.84
CA LEU A 67 -12.61 3.34 -6.15
C LEU A 67 -13.52 2.44 -5.30
N GLN A 68 -14.26 1.52 -5.95
CA GLN A 68 -15.26 0.64 -5.34
C GLN A 68 -14.87 -0.85 -5.41
N SER A 69 -13.75 -1.18 -6.04
CA SER A 69 -13.24 -2.55 -6.15
C SER A 69 -11.72 -2.63 -5.94
N THR A 70 -11.24 -3.84 -5.61
CA THR A 70 -9.81 -4.15 -5.55
C THR A 70 -9.11 -4.00 -6.90
N ALA A 71 -9.80 -4.26 -8.01
CA ALA A 71 -9.25 -4.09 -9.36
C ALA A 71 -9.01 -2.61 -9.69
N GLU A 72 -9.99 -1.74 -9.42
CA GLU A 72 -9.85 -0.29 -9.57
C GLU A 72 -8.75 0.27 -8.66
N PHE A 73 -8.73 -0.19 -7.40
CA PHE A 73 -7.66 0.14 -6.45
C PHE A 73 -6.28 -0.21 -7.01
N LEU A 74 -6.08 -1.45 -7.45
CA LEU A 74 -4.79 -1.91 -7.93
C LEU A 74 -4.35 -1.16 -9.20
N ALA A 75 -5.30 -0.96 -10.14
CA ALA A 75 -5.04 -0.21 -11.36
C ALA A 75 -4.61 1.23 -11.04
N TYR A 76 -5.27 1.89 -10.08
CA TYR A 76 -4.91 3.23 -9.64
C TYR A 76 -3.54 3.30 -8.96
N VAL A 77 -3.19 2.30 -8.15
CA VAL A 77 -1.87 2.27 -7.49
C VAL A 77 -0.76 2.04 -8.53
N ARG A 78 -0.92 1.05 -9.41
CA ARG A 78 0.11 0.65 -10.39
C ARG A 78 0.39 1.70 -11.46
N ARG A 79 -0.55 2.60 -11.75
CA ARG A 79 -0.30 3.72 -12.66
C ARG A 79 0.60 4.80 -12.06
N GLN A 80 0.72 4.89 -10.73
CA GLN A 80 1.57 5.93 -10.12
C GLN A 80 3.05 5.67 -10.37
N GLU A 81 3.90 6.68 -10.19
CA GLU A 81 5.34 6.49 -10.31
C GLU A 81 5.87 5.49 -9.26
N PRO A 82 6.92 4.70 -9.56
CA PRO A 82 7.47 3.71 -8.64
C PRO A 82 7.82 4.29 -7.26
N GLN A 83 8.28 5.54 -7.20
CA GLN A 83 8.58 6.22 -5.94
C GLN A 83 7.31 6.42 -5.08
N VAL A 84 6.21 6.86 -5.68
CA VAL A 84 4.91 7.01 -5.00
C VAL A 84 4.40 5.66 -4.52
N GLN A 85 4.50 4.62 -5.36
CA GLN A 85 4.11 3.25 -4.99
C GLN A 85 4.91 2.76 -3.76
N GLY A 86 6.21 3.04 -3.70
CA GLY A 86 7.08 2.70 -2.57
C GLY A 86 6.72 3.40 -1.26
N HIS A 87 6.11 4.59 -1.32
CA HIS A 87 5.59 5.28 -0.14
C HIS A 87 4.21 4.78 0.32
N GLY A 88 3.60 3.88 -0.46
CA GLY A 88 2.41 3.14 -0.06
C GLY A 88 1.10 3.92 -0.12
N VAL A 89 0.06 3.28 0.42
CA VAL A 89 -1.31 3.80 0.47
C VAL A 89 -1.71 4.07 1.92
N TRP A 90 -2.33 5.22 2.13
CA TRP A 90 -2.71 5.74 3.45
C TRP A 90 -4.21 6.03 3.45
N ILE A 91 -4.99 5.18 4.09
CA ILE A 91 -6.46 5.26 4.10
C ILE A 91 -6.95 5.79 5.44
N VAL A 92 -7.71 6.89 5.38
CA VAL A 92 -8.49 7.36 6.53
C VAL A 92 -9.88 6.71 6.50
N VAL A 93 -10.24 6.07 7.60
CA VAL A 93 -11.57 5.49 7.81
C VAL A 93 -12.29 6.20 8.96
N THR A 94 -13.60 6.01 9.08
CA THR A 94 -14.41 6.46 10.21
C THR A 94 -14.66 5.30 11.19
N HIS A 95 -15.64 5.43 12.09
CA HIS A 95 -16.06 4.37 12.98
C HIS A 95 -16.51 3.14 12.17
N PRO A 96 -16.09 1.90 12.53
CA PRO A 96 -16.48 0.69 11.79
C PRO A 96 -17.99 0.50 11.63
N ASP A 97 -18.78 0.98 12.58
CA ASP A 97 -20.25 0.87 12.56
C ASP A 97 -20.91 1.81 11.54
N ALA A 98 -20.18 2.78 11.00
CA ALA A 98 -20.66 3.62 9.92
C ALA A 98 -20.68 2.90 8.55
N TYR A 99 -20.02 1.73 8.46
CA TYR A 99 -19.88 0.97 7.23
C TYR A 99 -20.85 -0.21 7.17
N SER A 100 -21.46 -0.38 6.00
CA SER A 100 -22.21 -1.56 5.61
C SER A 100 -21.30 -2.78 5.40
N PRO A 101 -21.85 -4.01 5.32
CA PRO A 101 -21.05 -5.21 5.08
C PRO A 101 -20.20 -5.16 3.78
N PRO A 102 -20.70 -4.69 2.63
CA PRO A 102 -19.88 -4.57 1.41
C PRO A 102 -18.67 -3.65 1.56
N GLU A 103 -18.80 -2.57 2.33
CA GLU A 103 -17.73 -1.61 2.57
C GLU A 103 -16.63 -2.18 3.45
N LYS A 104 -17.04 -2.94 4.49
CA LYS A 104 -16.12 -3.68 5.35
C LYS A 104 -15.36 -4.73 4.54
N GLN A 105 -16.07 -5.48 3.69
CA GLN A 105 -15.46 -6.48 2.81
C GLN A 105 -14.44 -5.84 1.86
N LEU A 106 -14.75 -4.69 1.25
CA LEU A 106 -13.81 -4.00 0.37
C LEU A 106 -12.50 -3.64 1.09
N LEU A 107 -12.57 -3.15 2.33
CA LEU A 107 -11.37 -2.80 3.11
C LEU A 107 -10.53 -4.05 3.46
N GLU A 108 -11.18 -5.17 3.80
CA GLU A 108 -10.52 -6.44 4.07
C GLU A 108 -9.84 -6.99 2.80
N ASP A 109 -10.54 -6.98 1.67
CA ASP A 109 -10.01 -7.46 0.39
C ASP A 109 -8.83 -6.60 -0.08
N ILE A 110 -8.87 -5.28 0.16
CA ILE A 110 -7.75 -4.38 -0.12
C ILE A 110 -6.55 -4.68 0.77
N ALA A 111 -6.75 -4.99 2.05
CA ALA A 111 -5.65 -5.40 2.93
C ALA A 111 -4.99 -6.70 2.46
N LEU A 112 -5.80 -7.70 2.09
CA LEU A 112 -5.31 -8.97 1.53
C LEU A 112 -4.58 -8.76 0.20
N LEU A 113 -5.13 -7.92 -0.69
CA LEU A 113 -4.50 -7.53 -1.94
C LEU A 113 -3.14 -6.87 -1.68
N CYS A 114 -3.08 -5.85 -0.82
CA CYS A 114 -1.85 -5.12 -0.54
C CYS A 114 -0.75 -6.04 0.01
N ARG A 115 -1.12 -7.00 0.88
CA ARG A 115 -0.19 -8.03 1.35
C ARG A 115 0.36 -8.87 0.19
N ARG A 116 -0.50 -9.37 -0.70
CA ARG A 116 -0.10 -10.19 -1.85
C ARG A 116 0.81 -9.42 -2.81
N GLU A 117 0.46 -8.17 -3.09
CA GLU A 117 1.17 -7.30 -4.04
C GLU A 117 2.36 -6.57 -3.41
N ARG A 118 2.63 -6.78 -2.11
CA ARG A 118 3.67 -6.08 -1.33
C ARG A 118 3.56 -4.55 -1.39
N ILE A 119 2.32 -4.04 -1.38
CA ILE A 119 2.02 -2.60 -1.31
C ILE A 119 1.92 -2.22 0.17
N PRO A 120 2.72 -1.26 0.67
CA PRO A 120 2.56 -0.78 2.04
C PRO A 120 1.17 -0.15 2.23
N LEU A 121 0.42 -0.59 3.23
CA LEU A 121 -0.94 -0.13 3.50
C LEU A 121 -1.06 0.33 4.94
N PHE A 122 -1.43 1.59 5.12
CA PHE A 122 -1.62 2.21 6.42
C PHE A 122 -3.06 2.68 6.56
N VAL A 123 -3.68 2.38 7.71
CA VAL A 123 -5.06 2.77 8.00
C VAL A 123 -5.15 3.44 9.36
N ALA A 124 -5.86 4.57 9.43
CA ALA A 124 -6.16 5.26 10.67
C ALA A 124 -7.64 5.66 10.71
N ARG A 125 -8.24 5.65 11.90
CA ARG A 125 -9.53 6.32 12.09
C ARG A 125 -9.30 7.84 12.11
N GLY A 126 -10.19 8.60 11.49
CA GLY A 126 -10.12 10.07 11.48
C GLY A 126 -10.01 10.66 12.89
N SER A 127 -10.73 10.09 13.86
CA SER A 127 -10.69 10.49 15.28
C SER A 127 -9.39 10.17 16.02
N GLN A 128 -8.48 9.41 15.40
CA GLN A 128 -7.21 9.01 16.00
C GLN A 128 -6.00 9.68 15.33
N LEU A 129 -6.22 10.55 14.35
CA LEU A 129 -5.13 11.25 13.69
C LEU A 129 -4.53 12.33 14.61
N PRO A 130 -3.21 12.60 14.50
CA PRO A 130 -2.27 12.03 13.53
C PRO A 130 -1.61 10.70 13.95
N GLN A 131 -1.75 10.21 15.19
CA GLN A 131 -0.95 9.09 15.70
C GLN A 131 -1.55 7.69 15.40
N GLY A 132 -2.83 7.60 15.04
CA GLY A 132 -3.59 6.35 14.94
C GLY A 132 -3.31 5.43 13.76
N TRP A 133 -2.18 5.61 13.06
CA TRP A 133 -1.83 4.80 11.90
C TRP A 133 -1.46 3.38 12.29
N ARG A 134 -2.04 2.40 11.60
CA ARG A 134 -1.70 0.99 11.72
C ARG A 134 -1.36 0.43 10.35
N ARG A 135 -0.33 -0.41 10.30
CA ARG A 135 0.10 -1.09 9.08
C ARG A 135 -0.71 -2.37 8.91
N LEU A 136 -1.45 -2.50 7.81
CA LEU A 136 -2.38 -3.63 7.55
C LEU A 136 -1.87 -4.61 6.49
N ASP A 137 -0.86 -4.25 5.70
CA ASP A 137 -0.23 -5.17 4.73
C ASP A 137 0.58 -6.28 5.40
N GLN A 138 0.90 -6.15 6.69
CA GLN A 138 1.63 -7.15 7.45
C GLN A 138 0.68 -8.19 8.07
N ALA A 139 1.17 -9.42 8.27
CA ALA A 139 0.47 -10.38 9.10
C ALA A 139 0.39 -9.83 10.54
N PRO A 140 -0.67 -10.15 11.31
CA PRO A 140 -0.65 -9.90 12.75
C PRO A 140 0.62 -10.54 13.34
N ALA A 141 1.35 -9.80 14.17
CA ALA A 141 2.48 -10.39 14.90
C ALA A 141 1.96 -11.64 15.63
N GLN A 142 2.63 -12.79 15.45
CA GLN A 142 2.38 -13.95 16.31
C GLN A 142 2.63 -13.49 17.75
N GLN A 143 1.56 -13.40 18.54
CA GLN A 143 1.73 -13.18 19.98
C GLN A 143 2.54 -14.37 20.52
N PRO A 144 3.60 -14.13 21.31
CA PRO A 144 4.28 -15.23 21.97
C PRO A 144 3.25 -16.01 22.77
N GLY A 145 3.18 -17.33 22.54
CA GLY A 145 2.30 -18.21 23.28
C GLY A 145 2.52 -18.08 24.79
N PRO A 146 1.52 -18.43 25.61
CA PRO A 146 1.70 -18.42 27.06
C PRO A 146 2.93 -19.25 27.44
N PRO A 147 3.74 -18.82 28.42
CA PRO A 147 4.89 -19.59 28.85
C PRO A 147 4.42 -20.97 29.31
N THR A 148 4.91 -22.02 28.66
CA THR A 148 4.74 -23.40 29.12
C THR A 148 5.48 -23.52 30.46
N ILE A 149 4.73 -23.62 31.55
CA ILE A 149 5.29 -23.97 32.86
C ILE A 149 5.54 -25.48 32.84
N HIS A 150 6.82 -25.88 32.89
CA HIS A 150 7.24 -27.26 33.11
C HIS A 150 7.37 -27.53 34.61
#